data_AF-A0A286IVE9-F1
#
_entry.id   AF-A0A286IVE9-F1
#
_cell.length_a   1.000
_cell.length_b   1.000
_cell.length_c   1.000
_cell.angle_alpha   90.00
_cell.angle_beta   90.00
_cell.angle_gamma   90.00
#
_symmetry.space_group_name_H-M   'P 1'
#
loop_
_entity.id
_entity.type
_entity.pdbx_description
1 polymer ?
#
loop_
_entity_poly.entity_id
_entity_poly.type
_entity_poly.pdbx_seq_one_letter_code
_entity_poly.pdbx_strand_id
1 'polypeptide(L)'
;MDQRIIIKSAIFTATMWLFWLLANSLLPPTIWEGMQLSKSALTVEYCEFNNPKQFFHQSINTYSNLAYFFFGSIILFTGIADKRRMGNFLSNFSWLSIITGACMIYLSFGSAFFHASLTWIGQRVDMNGTYGITIVLAVIGFVHLFKAQFQSSISQKWLSFGLLAFILAFYEIALHVSSGVVVPVLILASLIFMLVEYFKNRSKKSILLISLSMIIIVVAVKVRSWDVQKIGCDPLSYFQGHSLWHLLTAMSSFVTYSFYRLDFE
;
A
#
# COMPACT_ATOMS: atom_id res chain seq x y z
N MET A 1 6.16 -4.92 18.83
CA MET A 1 4.79 -4.62 18.39
C MET A 1 3.84 -5.41 19.28
N ASP A 2 2.75 -4.80 19.76
CA ASP A 2 1.83 -5.46 20.71
C ASP A 2 1.09 -6.63 20.02
N GLN A 3 1.15 -7.83 20.61
CA GLN A 3 0.45 -9.01 20.12
C GLN A 3 -1.06 -8.78 19.98
N ARG A 4 -1.66 -7.94 20.85
CA ARG A 4 -3.09 -7.58 20.77
C ARG A 4 -3.43 -6.85 19.49
N ILE A 5 -2.51 -6.00 18.99
CA ILE A 5 -2.70 -5.29 17.72
C ILE A 5 -2.70 -6.28 16.56
N ILE A 6 -1.76 -7.23 16.53
CA ILE A 6 -1.68 -8.24 15.48
C ILE A 6 -2.95 -9.10 15.44
N ILE A 7 -3.40 -9.58 16.60
CA ILE A 7 -4.64 -10.38 16.71
C ILE A 7 -5.84 -9.55 16.25
N LYS A 8 -5.95 -8.29 16.68
CA LYS A 8 -7.04 -7.40 16.26
C LYS A 8 -7.03 -7.17 14.74
N SER A 9 -5.87 -6.95 14.14
CA SER A 9 -5.72 -6.81 12.69
C SER A 9 -6.07 -8.10 11.95
N ALA A 10 -5.67 -9.26 12.47
CA ALA A 10 -6.02 -10.56 11.87
C ALA A 10 -7.53 -10.81 11.88
N ILE A 11 -8.20 -10.56 13.03
CA ILE A 11 -9.67 -10.66 13.13
C ILE A 11 -10.33 -9.69 12.16
N PHE A 12 -9.86 -8.44 12.09
CA PHE A 12 -10.43 -7.44 11.20
C PHE A 12 -10.29 -7.82 9.71
N THR A 13 -9.13 -8.34 9.32
CA THR A 13 -8.90 -8.87 7.97
C THR A 13 -9.76 -10.09 7.68
N ALA A 14 -9.92 -11.01 8.63
CA ALA A 14 -10.77 -12.20 8.46
C ALA A 14 -12.25 -11.81 8.28
N THR A 15 -12.74 -10.81 9.03
CA THR A 15 -14.08 -10.25 8.83
C THR A 15 -14.23 -9.62 7.45
N MET A 16 -13.23 -8.86 6.98
CA MET A 16 -13.24 -8.27 5.63
C MET A 16 -13.23 -9.34 4.54
N TRP A 17 -12.44 -10.40 4.72
CA TRP A 17 -12.41 -11.55 3.80
C TRP A 17 -13.78 -12.20 3.70
N LEU A 18 -14.45 -12.48 4.83
CA LEU A 18 -15.80 -13.03 4.83
C LEU A 18 -16.78 -12.09 4.12
N PHE A 19 -16.68 -10.77 4.36
CA PHE A 19 -17.51 -9.78 3.67
C PHE A 19 -17.29 -9.81 2.15
N TRP A 20 -16.05 -9.90 1.68
CA TRP A 20 -15.73 -9.99 0.24
C TRP A 20 -16.15 -11.33 -0.38
N LEU A 21 -16.07 -12.43 0.37
CA LEU A 21 -16.63 -13.71 -0.06
C LEU A 21 -18.14 -13.62 -0.27
N LEU A 22 -18.85 -13.07 0.71
CA LEU A 22 -20.30 -12.88 0.63
C LEU A 22 -20.65 -11.95 -0.54
N ALA A 23 -19.95 -10.82 -0.70
CA ALA A 23 -20.14 -9.91 -1.82
C ALA A 23 -19.98 -10.61 -3.17
N ASN A 24 -18.91 -11.39 -3.36
CA ASN A 24 -18.67 -12.11 -4.62
C ASN A 24 -19.72 -13.19 -4.90
N SER A 25 -20.30 -13.78 -3.85
CA SER A 25 -21.33 -14.82 -3.99
C SER A 25 -22.75 -14.28 -4.20
N LEU A 26 -23.05 -13.10 -3.66
CA LEU A 26 -24.41 -12.56 -3.59
C LEU A 26 -24.68 -11.43 -4.59
N LEU A 27 -23.65 -10.67 -4.97
CA LEU A 27 -23.82 -9.55 -5.88
C LEU A 27 -23.72 -10.01 -7.34
N PRO A 28 -24.58 -9.49 -8.23
CA PRO A 28 -24.54 -9.85 -9.64
C PRO A 28 -23.37 -9.14 -10.36
N PRO A 29 -22.79 -9.75 -11.41
CA PRO A 29 -21.76 -9.11 -12.23
C PRO A 29 -22.26 -7.84 -12.96
N THR A 30 -23.57 -7.74 -13.16
CA THR A 30 -24.22 -6.63 -13.89
C THR A 30 -24.05 -5.27 -13.20
N ILE A 31 -23.60 -5.22 -11.94
CA ILE A 31 -23.28 -3.97 -11.24
C ILE A 31 -22.23 -3.14 -11.99
N TRP A 32 -21.34 -3.79 -12.75
CA TRP A 32 -20.29 -3.10 -13.51
C TRP A 32 -20.73 -2.71 -14.92
N GLU A 33 -21.93 -3.08 -15.37
CA GLU A 33 -22.42 -2.75 -16.71
C GLU A 33 -22.52 -1.24 -16.93
N GLY A 34 -22.18 -0.80 -18.14
CA GLY A 34 -22.17 0.62 -18.51
C GLY A 34 -20.96 1.40 -18.01
N MET A 35 -20.12 0.83 -17.15
CA MET A 35 -18.87 1.47 -16.74
C MET A 35 -17.79 1.34 -17.84
N GLN A 36 -17.00 2.39 -18.04
CA GLN A 36 -15.91 2.38 -19.00
C GLN A 36 -14.83 1.37 -18.59
N LEU A 37 -14.44 0.48 -19.51
CA LEU A 37 -13.34 -0.45 -19.28
C LEU A 37 -11.99 0.26 -19.16
N SER A 38 -11.15 -0.21 -18.25
CA SER A 38 -9.78 0.26 -18.11
C SER A 38 -8.92 -0.16 -19.31
N LYS A 39 -7.79 0.55 -19.52
CA LYS A 39 -6.80 0.13 -20.52
C LYS A 39 -6.27 -1.28 -20.24
N SER A 40 -6.01 -1.56 -18.97
CA SER A 40 -5.52 -2.86 -18.49
C SER A 40 -6.48 -4.00 -18.79
N ALA A 41 -7.80 -3.76 -18.70
CA ALA A 41 -8.81 -4.74 -19.08
C ALA A 41 -8.83 -4.99 -20.59
N LEU A 42 -8.77 -3.92 -21.39
CA LEU A 42 -8.79 -4.00 -22.86
C LEU A 42 -7.57 -4.75 -23.42
N THR A 43 -6.41 -4.63 -22.76
CA THR A 43 -5.17 -5.31 -23.18
C THR A 43 -4.91 -6.62 -22.44
N VAL A 44 -5.80 -7.03 -21.53
CA VAL A 44 -5.61 -8.19 -20.63
C VAL A 44 -4.22 -8.12 -19.98
N GLU A 45 -3.94 -7.01 -19.28
CA GLU A 45 -2.60 -6.71 -18.74
C GLU A 45 -2.08 -7.81 -17.82
N TYR A 46 -2.92 -8.33 -16.92
CA TYR A 46 -2.55 -9.34 -15.92
C TYR A 46 -2.91 -10.76 -16.37
N CYS A 47 -2.17 -11.75 -15.87
CA CYS A 47 -2.33 -13.15 -16.27
C CYS A 47 -3.72 -13.71 -15.95
N GLU A 48 -4.24 -13.40 -14.75
CA GLU A 48 -5.51 -13.93 -14.26
C GLU A 48 -6.65 -13.70 -15.25
N PHE A 49 -7.42 -14.76 -15.50
CA PHE A 49 -8.55 -14.72 -16.41
C PHE A 49 -9.59 -13.69 -15.97
N ASN A 50 -9.94 -12.77 -16.89
CA ASN A 50 -11.03 -11.82 -16.69
C ASN A 50 -12.37 -12.55 -16.84
N ASN A 51 -13.07 -12.79 -15.73
CA ASN A 51 -14.36 -13.48 -15.69
C ASN A 51 -15.54 -12.51 -15.54
N PRO A 52 -16.10 -11.95 -16.63
CA PRO A 52 -17.21 -10.99 -16.56
C PRO A 52 -18.53 -11.59 -16.05
N LYS A 53 -18.59 -12.91 -15.78
CA LYS A 53 -19.77 -13.58 -15.23
C LYS A 53 -19.79 -13.59 -13.70
N GLN A 54 -18.74 -13.11 -13.04
CA GLN A 54 -18.63 -13.03 -11.59
C GLN A 54 -18.55 -11.57 -11.14
N PHE A 55 -18.99 -11.29 -9.91
CA PHE A 55 -18.84 -9.95 -9.35
C PHE A 55 -17.37 -9.53 -9.23
N PHE A 56 -16.48 -10.46 -8.87
CA PHE A 56 -15.03 -10.25 -8.97
C PHE A 56 -14.50 -10.81 -10.28
N HIS A 57 -14.31 -9.93 -11.27
CA HIS A 57 -13.76 -10.31 -12.57
C HIS A 57 -12.38 -10.96 -12.47
N GLN A 58 -11.56 -10.57 -11.50
CA GLN A 58 -10.28 -11.20 -11.16
C GLN A 58 -10.22 -11.52 -9.66
N SER A 59 -10.83 -12.63 -9.24
CA SER A 59 -10.99 -13.00 -7.84
C SER A 59 -9.69 -13.07 -7.04
N ILE A 60 -8.62 -13.68 -7.58
CA ILE A 60 -7.35 -13.87 -6.86
C ILE A 60 -6.64 -12.53 -6.66
N ASN A 61 -6.59 -11.70 -7.68
CA ASN A 61 -6.06 -10.33 -7.59
C ASN A 61 -6.92 -9.45 -6.67
N THR A 62 -8.24 -9.63 -6.63
CA THR A 62 -9.11 -8.95 -5.67
C THR A 62 -8.81 -9.39 -4.22
N TYR A 63 -8.80 -10.68 -3.90
CA TYR A 63 -8.59 -11.14 -2.51
C TYR A 63 -7.17 -10.89 -1.99
N SER A 64 -6.15 -10.95 -2.85
CA SER A 64 -4.76 -10.69 -2.43
C SER A 64 -4.53 -9.28 -1.89
N ASN A 65 -5.40 -8.32 -2.23
CA ASN A 65 -5.38 -6.98 -1.67
C ASN A 65 -5.65 -6.93 -0.16
N LEU A 66 -6.17 -8.01 0.44
CA LEU A 66 -6.28 -8.14 1.90
C LEU A 66 -4.91 -8.09 2.61
N ALA A 67 -3.80 -8.33 1.89
CA ALA A 67 -2.46 -8.11 2.43
C ALA A 67 -2.25 -6.64 2.83
N TYR A 68 -2.62 -5.69 1.97
CA TYR A 68 -2.57 -4.26 2.31
C TYR A 68 -3.50 -3.93 3.47
N PHE A 69 -4.70 -4.51 3.49
CA PHE A 69 -5.65 -4.31 4.59
C PHE A 69 -5.09 -4.77 5.93
N PHE A 70 -4.46 -5.94 5.97
CA PHE A 70 -3.85 -6.50 7.17
C PHE A 70 -2.72 -5.62 7.70
N PHE A 71 -1.70 -5.35 6.87
CA PHE A 71 -0.56 -4.53 7.28
C PHE A 71 -0.97 -3.08 7.56
N GLY A 72 -1.90 -2.53 6.78
CA GLY A 72 -2.49 -1.22 7.01
C GLY A 72 -3.21 -1.13 8.36
N SER A 73 -3.97 -2.17 8.72
CA SER A 73 -4.65 -2.27 10.02
C SER A 73 -3.67 -2.32 11.18
N ILE A 74 -2.55 -3.05 11.04
CA ILE A 74 -1.49 -3.08 12.06
C ILE A 74 -0.93 -1.67 12.29
N ILE A 75 -0.57 -0.97 11.22
CA ILE A 75 0.00 0.37 11.29
C ILE A 75 -1.03 1.36 11.87
N LEU A 76 -2.28 1.30 11.40
CA LEU A 76 -3.37 2.16 11.86
C LEU A 76 -3.63 1.99 13.36
N PHE A 77 -3.79 0.75 13.82
CA PHE A 77 -4.02 0.47 15.24
C PHE A 77 -2.80 0.80 16.10
N THR A 78 -1.58 0.67 15.57
CA THR A 78 -0.36 1.15 16.24
C THR A 78 -0.41 2.66 16.43
N GLY A 79 -0.73 3.43 15.38
CA GLY A 79 -0.85 4.88 15.46
C GLY A 79 -1.97 5.35 16.40
N ILE A 80 -3.10 4.64 16.46
CA ILE A 80 -4.19 4.94 17.41
C ILE A 80 -3.78 4.62 18.86
N ALA A 81 -3.03 3.54 19.06
CA ALA A 81 -2.58 3.11 20.38
C ALA A 81 -1.44 3.97 20.95
N ASP A 82 -0.80 4.80 20.13
CA ASP A 82 0.26 5.71 20.54
C ASP A 82 -0.24 6.74 21.56
N LYS A 83 -0.06 6.41 22.84
CA LYS A 83 -0.13 7.37 23.93
C LYS A 83 1.15 8.20 23.93
N ARG A 84 1.07 9.48 24.30
CA ARG A 84 2.21 10.42 24.48
C ARG A 84 3.17 9.99 25.61
N ARG A 85 3.70 8.78 25.56
CA ARG A 85 4.77 8.27 26.42
C ARG A 85 6.07 8.26 25.63
N MET A 86 7.19 8.20 26.35
CA MET A 86 8.58 8.23 25.85
C MET A 86 8.86 7.15 24.79
N GLY A 87 8.40 7.38 23.57
CA GLY A 87 8.68 6.56 22.40
C GLY A 87 9.45 7.35 21.35
N ASN A 88 9.75 6.70 20.23
CA ASN A 88 10.47 7.31 19.12
C ASN A 88 9.70 8.46 18.47
N PHE A 89 10.37 9.15 17.54
CA PHE A 89 9.80 10.30 16.85
C PHE A 89 8.42 10.01 16.23
N LEU A 90 8.24 8.85 15.59
CA LEU A 90 7.00 8.50 14.90
C LEU A 90 5.86 8.13 15.86
N SER A 91 6.14 7.68 17.09
CA SER A 91 5.10 7.51 18.11
C SER A 91 4.61 8.84 18.68
N ASN A 92 5.49 9.84 18.77
CA ASN A 92 5.09 11.19 19.14
C ASN A 92 4.35 11.91 18.01
N PHE A 93 4.58 11.49 16.76
CA PHE A 93 3.88 11.96 15.56
C PHE A 93 2.94 10.89 15.00
N SER A 94 2.00 10.42 15.82
CA SER A 94 1.13 9.28 15.52
C SER A 94 0.25 9.45 14.27
N TRP A 95 -0.09 10.69 13.89
CA TRP A 95 -0.86 11.00 12.68
C TRP A 95 -0.23 10.44 11.40
N LEU A 96 1.11 10.44 11.28
CA LEU A 96 1.77 9.84 10.12
C LEU A 96 1.56 8.32 10.06
N SER A 97 1.55 7.64 11.21
CA SER A 97 1.20 6.21 11.28
C SER A 97 -0.26 5.99 10.90
N ILE A 98 -1.18 6.79 11.44
CA ILE A 98 -2.62 6.70 11.11
C ILE A 98 -2.84 6.89 9.61
N ILE A 99 -2.23 7.91 9.00
CA ILE A 99 -2.36 8.18 7.56
C ILE A 99 -1.73 7.06 6.74
N THR A 100 -0.56 6.52 7.13
CA THR A 100 0.07 5.39 6.43
C THR A 100 -0.85 4.17 6.43
N GLY A 101 -1.38 3.80 7.60
CA GLY A 101 -2.31 2.68 7.73
C GLY A 101 -3.59 2.89 6.93
N ALA A 102 -4.15 4.10 6.96
CA ALA A 102 -5.32 4.48 6.16
C ALA A 102 -5.04 4.42 4.66
N CYS A 103 -3.87 4.87 4.18
CA CYS A 103 -3.49 4.77 2.77
C CYS A 103 -3.32 3.31 2.30
N MET A 104 -2.76 2.42 3.14
CA MET A 104 -2.70 0.99 2.81
C MET A 104 -4.10 0.36 2.74
N ILE A 105 -4.99 0.71 3.66
CA ILE A 105 -6.39 0.24 3.61
C ILE A 105 -7.11 0.80 2.39
N TYR A 106 -6.89 2.09 2.07
CA TYR A 106 -7.45 2.71 0.86
C TYR A 106 -6.94 2.03 -0.42
N LEU A 107 -5.64 1.74 -0.52
CA LEU A 107 -5.08 0.95 -1.63
C LEU A 107 -5.71 -0.44 -1.71
N SER A 108 -5.92 -1.12 -0.57
CA SER A 108 -6.60 -2.41 -0.54
C SER A 108 -7.95 -2.35 -1.23
N PHE A 109 -8.80 -1.39 -0.85
CA PHE A 109 -10.12 -1.22 -1.46
C PHE A 109 -10.05 -0.73 -2.90
N GLY A 110 -9.15 0.21 -3.21
CA GLY A 110 -9.00 0.76 -4.56
C GLY A 110 -8.56 -0.30 -5.56
N SER A 111 -7.54 -1.07 -5.22
CA SER A 111 -7.03 -2.16 -6.04
C SER A 111 -8.01 -3.34 -6.12
N ALA A 112 -8.65 -3.71 -4.99
CA ALA A 112 -9.71 -4.72 -5.00
C ALA A 112 -10.89 -4.30 -5.90
N PHE A 113 -11.31 -3.04 -5.84
CA PHE A 113 -12.35 -2.48 -6.70
C PHE A 113 -11.94 -2.51 -8.18
N PHE A 114 -10.69 -2.17 -8.48
CA PHE A 114 -10.16 -2.28 -9.83
C PHE A 114 -10.19 -3.72 -10.35
N HIS A 115 -9.69 -4.70 -9.61
CA HIS A 115 -9.69 -6.10 -10.05
C HIS A 115 -11.08 -6.73 -10.07
N ALA A 116 -11.99 -6.26 -9.21
CA ALA A 116 -13.38 -6.69 -9.20
C ALA A 116 -14.12 -6.20 -10.46
N SER A 117 -13.95 -4.94 -10.81
CA SER A 117 -14.75 -4.28 -11.86
C SER A 117 -14.05 -4.21 -13.23
N LEU A 118 -12.71 -4.16 -13.24
CA LEU A 118 -11.85 -3.89 -14.40
C LEU A 118 -12.12 -2.55 -15.10
N THR A 119 -12.72 -1.59 -14.38
CA THR A 119 -13.16 -0.31 -14.91
C THR A 119 -12.07 0.76 -14.86
N TRP A 120 -12.19 1.77 -15.72
CA TRP A 120 -11.29 2.92 -15.78
C TRP A 120 -11.24 3.66 -14.44
N ILE A 121 -12.40 3.93 -13.84
CA ILE A 121 -12.46 4.59 -12.52
C ILE A 121 -11.81 3.73 -11.44
N GLY A 122 -12.04 2.42 -11.45
CA GLY A 122 -11.35 1.49 -10.55
C GLY A 122 -9.84 1.61 -10.69
N GLN A 123 -9.32 1.61 -11.92
CA GLN A 123 -7.89 1.77 -12.17
C GLN A 123 -7.34 3.11 -11.64
N ARG A 124 -8.12 4.20 -11.72
CA ARG A 124 -7.69 5.50 -11.18
C ARG A 124 -7.60 5.48 -9.66
N VAL A 125 -8.60 4.87 -8.99
CA VAL A 125 -8.62 4.74 -7.52
C VAL A 125 -7.49 3.85 -7.03
N ASP A 126 -7.24 2.71 -7.69
CA ASP A 126 -6.10 1.82 -7.42
C ASP A 126 -4.76 2.57 -7.49
N MET A 127 -4.53 3.28 -8.60
CA MET A 127 -3.30 4.05 -8.76
C MET A 127 -3.18 5.19 -7.75
N ASN A 128 -4.27 5.89 -7.42
CA ASN A 128 -4.22 6.93 -6.37
C ASN A 128 -3.87 6.34 -5.00
N GLY A 129 -4.38 5.16 -4.66
CA GLY A 129 -3.96 4.42 -3.47
C GLY A 129 -2.46 4.11 -3.47
N THR A 130 -1.93 3.69 -4.62
CA THR A 130 -0.49 3.38 -4.81
C THR A 130 0.38 4.63 -4.63
N TYR A 131 -0.05 5.77 -5.18
CA TYR A 131 0.65 7.04 -4.95
C TYR A 131 0.53 7.49 -3.50
N GLY A 132 -0.64 7.36 -2.89
CA GLY A 132 -0.88 7.72 -1.49
C GLY A 132 0.12 7.04 -0.56
N ILE A 133 0.27 5.71 -0.63
CA ILE A 133 1.22 5.00 0.23
C ILE A 133 2.68 5.39 -0.03
N THR A 134 3.08 5.50 -1.30
CA THR A 134 4.48 5.84 -1.65
C THR A 134 4.85 7.28 -1.28
N ILE A 135 3.92 8.23 -1.44
CA ILE A 135 4.07 9.62 -1.00
C ILE A 135 4.21 9.68 0.52
N VAL A 136 3.33 9.01 1.27
CA VAL A 136 3.36 9.05 2.75
C VAL A 136 4.68 8.47 3.28
N LEU A 137 5.16 7.36 2.73
CA LEU A 137 6.45 6.77 3.12
C LEU A 137 7.63 7.70 2.80
N ALA A 138 7.62 8.35 1.63
CA ALA A 138 8.63 9.34 1.28
C ALA A 138 8.58 10.56 2.24
N VAL A 139 7.38 11.03 2.61
CA VAL A 139 7.20 12.13 3.56
C VAL A 139 7.66 11.75 4.96
N ILE A 140 7.42 10.52 5.43
CA ILE A 140 8.00 10.03 6.69
C ILE A 140 9.53 10.14 6.64
N GLY A 141 10.14 9.70 5.54
CA GLY A 141 11.59 9.82 5.34
C GLY A 141 12.07 11.27 5.38
N PHE A 142 11.41 12.16 4.65
CA PHE A 142 11.70 13.59 4.64
C PHE A 142 11.61 14.21 6.04
N VAL A 143 10.54 13.94 6.78
CA VAL A 143 10.34 14.46 8.14
C VAL A 143 11.43 13.98 9.09
N HIS A 144 11.93 12.74 8.93
CA HIS A 144 13.04 12.24 9.74
C HIS A 144 14.36 12.99 9.48
N LEU A 145 14.56 13.55 8.29
CA LEU A 145 15.72 14.39 8.00
C LEU A 145 15.65 15.77 8.68
N PHE A 146 14.43 16.24 8.98
CA PHE A 146 14.12 17.56 9.53
C PHE A 146 13.28 17.46 10.82
N LYS A 147 13.61 16.52 11.71
CA LYS A 147 12.82 16.24 12.94
C LYS A 147 12.55 17.49 13.79
N ALA A 148 13.54 18.39 13.90
CA ALA A 148 13.44 19.59 14.74
C ALA A 148 12.26 20.50 14.32
N GLN A 149 11.96 20.57 13.02
CA GLN A 149 10.90 21.38 12.44
C GLN A 149 9.50 20.80 12.71
N PHE A 150 9.41 19.50 13.02
CA PHE A 150 8.15 18.75 13.17
C PHE A 150 7.90 18.26 14.61
N GLN A 151 8.54 18.87 15.61
CA GLN A 151 8.33 18.53 17.02
C GLN A 151 7.02 19.10 17.59
N SER A 152 6.55 20.25 17.08
CA SER A 152 5.36 20.90 17.61
C SER A 152 4.07 20.21 17.12
N SER A 153 3.06 20.12 17.98
CA SER A 153 1.76 19.55 17.58
C SER A 153 1.09 20.33 16.44
N ILE A 154 1.38 21.62 16.30
CA ILE A 154 0.84 22.46 15.23
C ILE A 154 1.45 22.09 13.89
N SER A 155 2.79 22.03 13.79
CA SER A 155 3.46 21.65 12.54
C SER A 155 3.12 20.22 12.12
N GLN A 156 2.93 19.31 13.07
CA GLN A 156 2.45 17.95 12.82
C GLN A 156 1.05 17.91 12.19
N LYS A 157 0.10 18.68 12.73
CA LYS A 157 -1.27 18.76 12.20
C LYS A 157 -1.31 19.39 10.81
N TRP A 158 -0.59 20.49 10.60
CA TRP A 158 -0.50 21.14 9.29
C TRP A 158 0.12 20.25 8.24
N LEU A 159 1.21 19.55 8.57
CA LEU A 159 1.79 18.57 7.66
C LEU A 159 0.79 17.46 7.33
N SER A 160 0.10 16.93 8.33
CA SER A 160 -0.89 15.86 8.13
C SER A 160 -2.04 16.29 7.22
N PHE A 161 -2.58 17.49 7.43
CA PHE A 161 -3.63 18.06 6.58
C PHE A 161 -3.12 18.34 5.16
N GLY A 162 -1.95 18.98 5.03
CA GLY A 162 -1.33 19.26 3.74
C GLY A 162 -1.01 17.99 2.97
N LEU A 163 -0.57 16.93 3.66
CA LEU A 163 -0.33 15.62 3.07
C LEU A 163 -1.61 14.98 2.52
N LEU A 164 -2.70 14.99 3.28
CA LEU A 164 -4.00 14.47 2.82
C LEU A 164 -4.51 15.27 1.61
N ALA A 165 -4.45 16.60 1.67
CA ALA A 165 -4.82 17.47 0.56
C ALA A 165 -3.95 17.19 -0.68
N PHE A 166 -2.64 16.99 -0.49
CA PHE A 166 -1.72 16.67 -1.57
C PHE A 166 -2.03 15.31 -2.20
N ILE A 167 -2.30 14.26 -1.42
CA ILE A 167 -2.66 12.92 -1.95
C ILE A 167 -3.95 12.99 -2.80
N LEU A 168 -4.94 13.76 -2.34
CA LEU A 168 -6.18 13.98 -3.09
C LEU A 168 -5.92 14.75 -4.38
N ALA A 169 -5.15 15.84 -4.34
CA ALA A 169 -4.79 16.62 -5.51
C ALA A 169 -3.88 15.86 -6.49
N PHE A 170 -3.08 14.91 -5.98
CA PHE A 170 -2.16 14.11 -6.78
C PHE A 170 -2.89 13.19 -7.77
N TYR A 171 -4.18 12.92 -7.54
CA TYR A 171 -5.05 12.23 -8.49
C TYR A 171 -4.98 12.86 -9.90
N GLU A 172 -5.08 14.18 -9.99
CA GLU A 172 -5.06 14.92 -11.27
C GLU A 172 -3.66 14.92 -11.90
N ILE A 173 -2.62 15.16 -11.08
CA ILE A 173 -1.23 15.19 -11.55
C ILE A 173 -0.83 13.84 -12.16
N ALA A 174 -1.28 12.75 -11.55
CA ALA A 174 -1.01 11.40 -12.01
C ALA A 174 -1.67 11.03 -13.35
N LEU A 175 -2.57 11.85 -13.88
CA LEU A 175 -3.12 11.67 -15.23
C LEU A 175 -2.12 12.06 -16.32
N HIS A 176 -1.16 12.93 -16.00
CA HIS A 176 -0.21 13.49 -16.97
C HIS A 176 1.14 12.77 -17.00
N VAL A 177 1.43 11.92 -16.02
CA VAL A 177 2.72 11.22 -15.92
C VAL A 177 2.48 9.72 -15.75
N SER A 178 3.26 8.92 -16.48
CA SER A 178 3.18 7.47 -16.38
C SER A 178 3.47 6.98 -14.95
N SER A 179 2.62 6.08 -14.45
CA SER A 179 2.83 5.39 -13.19
C SER A 179 4.14 4.60 -13.16
N GLY A 180 4.59 4.12 -14.32
CA GLY A 180 5.89 3.46 -14.49
C GLY A 180 7.10 4.36 -14.27
N VAL A 181 6.91 5.69 -14.16
CA VAL A 181 7.95 6.65 -13.77
C VAL A 181 7.74 7.11 -12.34
N VAL A 182 6.52 7.56 -12.00
CA VAL A 182 6.24 8.17 -10.69
C VAL A 182 6.46 7.19 -9.55
N VAL A 183 5.95 5.95 -9.65
CA VAL A 183 6.05 4.97 -8.57
C VAL A 183 7.52 4.58 -8.29
N PRO A 184 8.35 4.20 -9.29
CA PRO A 184 9.76 3.91 -9.04
C PRO A 184 10.53 5.09 -8.44
N VAL A 185 10.24 6.33 -8.86
CA VAL A 185 10.90 7.53 -8.31
C VAL A 185 10.57 7.70 -6.83
N LEU A 186 9.30 7.53 -6.42
CA LEU A 186 8.89 7.64 -5.01
C LEU A 186 9.46 6.51 -4.14
N ILE A 187 9.53 5.29 -4.68
CA ILE A 187 10.19 4.16 -4.02
C ILE A 187 11.69 4.44 -3.83
N LEU A 188 12.36 4.91 -4.89
CA LEU A 188 13.78 5.26 -4.82
C LEU A 188 14.03 6.39 -3.81
N ALA A 189 13.20 7.43 -3.81
CA ALA A 189 13.28 8.51 -2.83
C ALA A 189 13.16 7.98 -1.39
N SER A 190 12.20 7.07 -1.14
CA SER A 190 12.03 6.42 0.17
C SER A 190 13.28 5.63 0.58
N LEU A 191 13.86 4.83 -0.33
CA LEU A 191 15.09 4.08 -0.07
C LEU A 191 16.28 4.99 0.21
N ILE A 192 16.43 6.10 -0.53
CA ILE A 192 17.47 7.10 -0.28
C ILE A 192 17.29 7.71 1.12
N PHE A 193 16.07 8.10 1.49
CA PHE A 193 15.82 8.64 2.82
C PHE A 193 16.10 7.63 3.94
N MET A 194 15.81 6.34 3.72
CA MET A 194 16.15 5.29 4.67
C MET A 194 17.67 5.17 4.85
N LEU A 195 18.43 5.18 3.75
CA LEU A 195 19.90 5.14 3.78
C LEU A 195 20.49 6.35 4.50
N VAL A 196 20.01 7.56 4.19
CA VAL A 196 20.47 8.78 4.87
C VAL A 196 20.16 8.73 6.36
N GLU A 197 18.96 8.32 6.77
CA GLU A 197 18.59 8.19 8.18
C GLU A 197 19.42 7.13 8.90
N TYR A 198 19.70 6.00 8.25
CA TYR A 198 20.60 4.98 8.78
C TYR A 198 22.00 5.53 9.01
N PHE A 199 22.58 6.23 8.03
CA PHE A 199 23.92 6.78 8.17
C PHE A 199 24.01 7.85 9.26
N LYS A 200 22.95 8.64 9.47
CA LYS A 200 22.86 9.61 10.58
C LYS A 200 22.69 8.95 11.95
N ASN A 201 22.04 7.79 12.03
CA ASN A 201 21.65 7.15 13.29
C ASN A 201 22.02 5.65 13.33
N ARG A 202 23.22 5.29 12.87
CA ARG A 202 23.63 3.88 12.65
C ARG A 202 23.44 2.98 13.87
N SER A 203 23.69 3.50 15.07
CA SER A 203 23.54 2.74 16.31
C SER A 203 22.09 2.37 16.63
N LYS A 204 21.11 3.11 16.07
CA LYS A 204 19.69 2.92 16.36
C LYS A 204 18.88 2.31 15.23
N LYS A 205 19.44 2.25 14.01
CA LYS A 205 18.72 1.86 12.80
C LYS A 205 19.27 0.58 12.21
N SER A 206 18.37 -0.30 11.79
CA SER A 206 18.73 -1.60 11.23
C SER A 206 18.91 -1.54 9.71
N ILE A 207 20.13 -1.81 9.24
CA ILE A 207 20.42 -1.98 7.80
C ILE A 207 19.65 -3.18 7.21
N LEU A 208 19.37 -4.20 8.02
CA LEU A 208 18.62 -5.38 7.60
C LEU A 208 17.22 -5.02 7.12
N LEU A 209 16.55 -4.05 7.76
CA LEU A 209 15.23 -3.58 7.31
C LEU A 209 15.31 -2.86 5.96
N ILE A 210 16.40 -2.14 5.69
CA ILE A 210 16.64 -1.51 4.38
C ILE A 210 16.82 -2.58 3.32
N SER A 211 17.74 -3.52 3.56
CA SER A 211 18.01 -4.63 2.63
C SER A 211 16.76 -5.48 2.38
N LEU A 212 16.00 -5.80 3.43
CA LEU A 212 14.77 -6.57 3.32
C LEU A 212 13.71 -5.83 2.50
N SER A 213 13.48 -4.54 2.77
CA SER A 213 12.55 -3.74 1.97
C SER A 213 12.93 -3.72 0.50
N MET A 214 14.21 -3.49 0.20
CA MET A 214 14.77 -3.47 -1.16
C MET A 214 14.63 -4.81 -1.88
N ILE A 215 14.99 -5.92 -1.23
CA ILE A 215 14.91 -7.25 -1.84
C ILE A 215 13.44 -7.58 -2.14
N ILE A 216 12.53 -7.37 -1.18
CA ILE A 216 11.11 -7.66 -1.37
C ILE A 216 10.53 -6.85 -2.53
N ILE A 217 10.81 -5.53 -2.63
CA ILE A 217 10.26 -4.72 -3.73
C ILE A 217 10.85 -5.09 -5.09
N VAL A 218 12.14 -5.45 -5.16
CA VAL A 218 12.75 -5.92 -6.42
C VAL A 218 12.13 -7.23 -6.87
N VAL A 219 11.95 -8.18 -5.96
CA VAL A 219 11.27 -9.45 -6.25
C VAL A 219 9.84 -9.18 -6.70
N ALA A 220 9.11 -8.30 -6.02
CA ALA A 220 7.76 -7.91 -6.41
C ALA A 220 7.73 -7.39 -7.86
N VAL A 221 8.59 -6.41 -8.20
CA VAL A 221 8.63 -5.83 -9.55
C VAL A 221 8.89 -6.91 -10.59
N LYS A 222 9.82 -7.84 -10.33
CA LYS A 222 10.11 -8.95 -11.26
C LYS A 222 8.92 -9.86 -11.44
N VAL A 223 8.26 -10.27 -10.36
CA VAL A 223 7.06 -11.11 -10.42
C VAL A 223 5.94 -10.42 -11.21
N ARG A 224 5.68 -9.13 -10.97
CA ARG A 224 4.70 -8.36 -11.76
C ARG A 224 5.11 -8.27 -13.22
N SER A 225 6.39 -8.06 -13.52
CA SER A 225 6.87 -8.00 -14.92
C SER A 225 6.65 -9.32 -15.65
N TRP A 226 6.93 -10.46 -15.01
CA TRP A 226 6.67 -11.78 -15.58
C TRP A 226 5.19 -12.02 -15.81
N ASP A 227 4.32 -11.61 -14.86
CA ASP A 227 2.86 -11.69 -14.99
C ASP A 227 2.36 -10.89 -16.21
N VAL A 228 2.81 -9.65 -16.35
CA VAL A 228 2.44 -8.78 -17.50
C VAL A 228 2.98 -9.34 -18.82
N GLN A 229 4.18 -9.91 -18.81
CA GLN A 229 4.80 -10.56 -19.98
C GLN A 229 4.25 -11.97 -20.27
N LYS A 230 3.32 -12.48 -19.44
CA LYS A 230 2.74 -13.82 -19.53
C LYS A 230 3.76 -14.96 -19.41
N ILE A 231 4.92 -14.72 -18.78
CA ILE A 231 5.94 -15.76 -18.57
C ILE A 231 5.47 -16.69 -17.46
N GLY A 232 5.25 -17.97 -17.79
CA GLY A 232 4.73 -18.96 -16.85
C GLY A 232 3.27 -18.71 -16.44
N CYS A 233 2.50 -18.02 -17.29
CA CYS A 233 1.12 -17.67 -17.01
C CYS A 233 0.16 -18.85 -17.21
N ASP A 234 -0.57 -19.19 -16.14
CA ASP A 234 -1.80 -19.98 -16.20
C ASP A 234 -2.97 -19.08 -15.73
N PRO A 235 -3.84 -18.62 -16.66
CA PRO A 235 -4.95 -17.72 -16.34
C PRO A 235 -5.96 -18.28 -15.33
N LEU A 236 -6.03 -19.61 -15.17
CA LEU A 236 -6.98 -20.28 -14.28
C LEU A 236 -6.34 -20.73 -12.95
N SER A 237 -5.04 -20.50 -12.78
CA SER A 237 -4.31 -20.85 -11.56
C SER A 237 -4.76 -20.03 -10.35
N TYR A 238 -4.76 -20.64 -9.18
CA TYR A 238 -4.91 -19.93 -7.90
C TYR A 238 -3.67 -19.11 -7.52
N PHE A 239 -2.53 -19.38 -8.16
CA PHE A 239 -1.27 -18.65 -7.99
C PHE A 239 -1.07 -17.71 -9.17
N GLN A 240 -1.33 -16.43 -8.94
CA GLN A 240 -1.17 -15.36 -9.92
C GLN A 240 0.06 -14.51 -9.57
N GLY A 241 0.87 -14.16 -10.55
CA GLY A 241 2.06 -13.33 -10.30
C GLY A 241 1.65 -11.96 -9.75
N HIS A 242 0.57 -11.40 -10.28
CA HIS A 242 0.06 -10.12 -9.80
C HIS A 242 -0.49 -10.17 -8.37
N SER A 243 -1.03 -11.30 -7.92
CA SER A 243 -1.48 -11.45 -6.54
C SER A 243 -0.30 -11.52 -5.56
N LEU A 244 0.80 -12.15 -5.96
CA LEU A 244 2.06 -12.13 -5.21
C LEU A 244 2.68 -10.73 -5.18
N TRP A 245 2.53 -9.92 -6.24
CA TRP A 245 2.91 -8.51 -6.24
C TRP A 245 2.18 -7.72 -5.13
N HIS A 246 0.88 -7.90 -4.94
CA HIS A 246 0.14 -7.24 -3.85
C HIS A 246 0.72 -7.57 -2.48
N LEU A 247 0.95 -8.86 -2.21
CA LEU A 247 1.51 -9.31 -0.94
C LEU A 247 2.91 -8.71 -0.70
N LEU A 248 3.80 -8.83 -1.67
CA LEU A 248 5.20 -8.40 -1.52
C LEU A 248 5.30 -6.87 -1.38
N THR A 249 4.53 -6.11 -2.15
CA THR A 249 4.54 -4.64 -2.02
C THR A 249 3.90 -4.17 -0.71
N ALA A 250 2.87 -4.85 -0.20
CA ALA A 250 2.33 -4.60 1.13
C ALA A 250 3.38 -4.85 2.23
N MET A 251 4.11 -5.97 2.13
CA MET A 251 5.20 -6.32 3.05
C MET A 251 6.36 -5.32 2.98
N SER A 252 6.82 -4.95 1.78
CA SER A 252 7.89 -3.96 1.60
C SER A 252 7.49 -2.60 2.18
N SER A 253 6.25 -2.16 1.97
CA SER A 253 5.71 -0.92 2.56
C SER A 253 5.70 -0.99 4.09
N PHE A 254 5.27 -2.12 4.64
CA PHE A 254 5.27 -2.36 6.08
C PHE A 254 6.68 -2.37 6.68
N VAL A 255 7.66 -2.99 6.01
CA VAL A 255 9.07 -3.00 6.42
C VAL A 255 9.67 -1.59 6.35
N THR A 256 9.34 -0.82 5.31
CA THR A 256 9.74 0.58 5.15
C THR A 256 9.21 1.45 6.30
N TYR A 257 7.92 1.31 6.64
CA TYR A 257 7.35 1.94 7.83
C TYR A 257 8.07 1.51 9.12
N SER A 258 8.31 0.20 9.26
CA SER A 258 8.96 -0.39 10.44
C SER A 258 10.38 0.13 10.66
N PHE A 259 11.13 0.42 9.60
CA PHE A 259 12.46 1.03 9.70
C PHE A 259 12.43 2.38 10.42
N TYR A 260 11.48 3.26 10.06
CA TYR A 260 11.33 4.55 10.73
C TYR A 260 10.76 4.40 12.12
N ARG A 261 9.88 3.42 12.30
CA ARG A 261 9.16 3.18 13.55
C ARG A 261 9.98 2.49 14.62
N LEU A 262 10.99 1.69 14.29
CA LEU A 262 11.79 0.95 15.26
C LEU A 262 13.13 1.66 15.47
N ASP A 263 13.49 1.81 16.74
CA ASP A 263 14.85 2.14 17.17
C ASP A 263 15.38 0.91 17.92
N PHE A 264 16.61 0.51 17.62
CA PHE A 264 17.31 -0.60 18.26
C PHE A 264 18.34 -0.02 19.25
N GLU A 265 18.54 -0.70 20.38
CA GLU A 265 19.60 -0.39 21.35
C GLU A 265 20.82 -1.29 21.14
#